data_AF-A0A353VC47-F1
#
_entry.id   AF-A0A353VC47-F1
#
_cell.length_a   1.000
_cell.length_b   1.000
_cell.length_c   1.000
_cell.angle_alpha   90.00
_cell.angle_beta   90.00
_cell.angle_gamma   90.00
#
_symmetry.space_group_name_H-M   'P 1'
#
loop_
_entity.id
_entity.type
_entity.pdbx_description
1 polymer ?
#
loop_
_entity_poly.entity_id
_entity_poly.type
_entity_poly.pdbx_seq_one_letter_code
_entity_poly.pdbx_strand_id
1 'polypeptide(L)'
;MSYAKVRALTRVATPETEERLLAVGRAGTAEHVERIVRGWRRMDRKAEARETARRHTSRALHVYQDEDGMVVLRGRLSPEVGALLVQALAAARETLYQQRRASDVSAETSLGGVSAETPTLAQQQADALALLAETALHRGMDPGAPGERYQVVVHVDAPALADPEAPGQSVLEDGTRVSAETSRRLACDASRVVMRHAPDGHVVEVGARTRTVPPALRRALQHRDRGCRFPGCGL
;
A
#
# COMPACT_ATOMS: atom_id res chain seq x y z
N MET A 1 34.80 -16.67 13.07
CA MET A 1 34.11 -16.05 11.92
C MET A 1 34.48 -14.58 11.86
N SER A 2 34.67 -13.97 10.68
CA SER A 2 35.01 -12.53 10.61
C SER A 2 33.78 -11.62 10.66
N TYR A 3 33.94 -10.40 11.16
CA TYR A 3 32.89 -9.39 11.25
C TYR A 3 32.19 -9.14 9.90
N ALA A 4 32.95 -9.05 8.81
CA ALA A 4 32.41 -8.86 7.46
C ALA A 4 31.43 -9.97 7.05
N LYS A 5 31.71 -11.23 7.42
CA LYS A 5 30.82 -12.36 7.13
C LYS A 5 29.57 -12.34 8.00
N VAL A 6 29.70 -12.01 9.28
CA VAL A 6 28.54 -11.88 10.18
C VAL A 6 27.59 -10.80 9.67
N ARG A 7 28.12 -9.62 9.34
CA ARG A 7 27.35 -8.50 8.77
C ARG A 7 26.65 -8.85 7.44
N ALA A 8 27.26 -9.70 6.62
CA ALA A 8 26.65 -10.16 5.38
C ALA A 8 25.54 -11.19 5.62
N LEU A 9 25.68 -12.08 6.61
CA LEU A 9 24.70 -13.14 6.89
C LEU A 9 23.47 -12.63 7.64
N THR A 10 23.64 -11.73 8.62
CA THR A 10 22.52 -11.14 9.40
C THR A 10 21.52 -10.36 8.54
N ARG A 11 21.92 -10.01 7.33
CA ARG A 11 21.12 -9.33 6.32
C ARG A 11 20.08 -10.21 5.62
N VAL A 12 20.15 -11.53 5.77
CA VAL A 12 19.25 -12.52 5.16
C VAL A 12 18.88 -13.66 6.13
N ALA A 13 19.46 -13.68 7.33
CA ALA A 13 19.22 -14.71 8.32
C ALA A 13 17.81 -14.60 8.88
N THR A 14 17.08 -15.71 8.80
CA THR A 14 15.86 -15.98 9.56
C THR A 14 16.15 -17.14 10.53
N PRO A 15 15.36 -17.33 11.60
CA PRO A 15 15.58 -18.44 12.54
C PRO A 15 15.68 -19.81 11.86
N GLU A 16 14.95 -20.01 10.76
CA GLU A 16 14.88 -21.26 10.01
C GLU A 16 16.08 -21.46 9.05
N THR A 17 16.80 -20.38 8.71
CA THR A 17 17.89 -20.39 7.72
C THR A 17 19.25 -20.11 8.32
N GLU A 18 19.29 -19.66 9.57
CA GLU A 18 20.49 -19.25 10.30
C GLU A 18 21.56 -20.35 10.33
N GLU A 19 21.20 -21.59 10.66
CA GLU A 19 22.16 -22.69 10.79
C GLU A 19 22.90 -22.98 9.47
N ARG A 20 22.16 -22.98 8.36
CA ARG A 20 22.72 -23.18 7.00
C ARG A 20 23.61 -22.01 6.59
N LEU A 21 23.21 -20.79 6.92
CA LEU A 21 23.96 -19.56 6.64
C LEU A 21 25.25 -19.48 7.47
N LEU A 22 25.24 -19.95 8.71
CA LEU A 22 26.41 -20.05 9.57
C LEU A 22 27.42 -21.09 9.06
N ALA A 23 26.95 -22.24 8.54
CA ALA A 23 27.82 -23.24 7.91
C ALA A 23 28.58 -22.66 6.71
N VAL A 24 27.89 -21.90 5.85
CA VAL A 24 28.50 -21.17 4.72
C VAL A 24 29.50 -20.10 5.21
N GLY A 25 29.17 -19.38 6.27
CA GLY A 25 30.05 -18.38 6.90
C GLY A 25 31.36 -18.96 7.45
N ARG A 26 31.32 -20.18 7.97
CA ARG A 26 32.48 -20.89 8.52
C ARG A 26 33.38 -21.45 7.41
N ALA A 27 32.80 -21.94 6.32
CA ALA A 27 33.54 -22.59 5.23
C ALA A 27 34.04 -21.64 4.13
N GLY A 28 33.32 -20.55 3.82
CA GLY A 28 33.65 -19.66 2.68
C GLY A 28 34.57 -18.49 3.03
N THR A 29 35.12 -17.77 2.05
CA THR A 29 35.75 -16.45 2.27
C THR A 29 34.69 -15.36 2.46
N ALA A 30 35.08 -14.15 2.92
CA ALA A 30 34.12 -13.04 3.05
C ALA A 30 33.45 -12.69 1.71
N GLU A 31 34.21 -12.69 0.62
CA GLU A 31 33.69 -12.46 -0.73
C GLU A 31 32.74 -13.57 -1.18
N HIS A 32 33.05 -14.83 -0.87
CA HIS A 32 32.18 -15.97 -1.18
C HIS A 32 30.84 -15.86 -0.44
N VAL A 33 30.87 -15.52 0.85
CA VAL A 33 29.68 -15.26 1.66
C VAL A 33 28.87 -14.10 1.09
N GLU A 34 29.51 -12.99 0.72
CA GLU A 34 28.82 -11.86 0.09
C GLU A 34 28.14 -12.24 -1.22
N ARG A 35 28.80 -13.04 -2.07
CA ARG A 35 28.24 -13.49 -3.35
C ARG A 35 27.00 -14.37 -3.14
N ILE A 36 27.05 -15.28 -2.17
CA ILE A 36 25.93 -16.16 -1.81
C ILE A 36 24.75 -15.34 -1.25
N VAL A 37 25.02 -14.41 -0.33
CA VAL A 37 24.00 -13.51 0.24
C VAL A 37 23.35 -12.64 -0.84
N ARG A 38 24.14 -12.10 -1.78
CA ARG A 38 23.61 -11.34 -2.94
C ARG A 38 22.71 -12.22 -3.81
N GLY A 39 23.10 -13.46 -4.08
CA GLY A 39 22.29 -14.43 -4.82
C GLY A 39 20.98 -14.79 -4.12
N TRP A 40 21.02 -15.00 -2.81
CA TRP A 40 19.83 -15.25 -1.99
C TRP A 40 18.85 -14.09 -2.02
N ARG A 41 19.33 -12.86 -1.79
CA ARG A 41 18.50 -11.64 -1.88
C ARG A 41 17.85 -11.49 -3.26
N ARG A 42 18.57 -11.85 -4.32
CA ARG A 42 18.05 -11.80 -5.70
C ARG A 42 16.92 -12.79 -5.91
N MET A 43 17.05 -14.01 -5.38
CA MET A 43 16.01 -15.04 -5.49
C MET A 43 14.78 -14.69 -4.66
N ASP A 44 14.98 -14.19 -3.44
CA ASP A 44 13.91 -13.75 -2.54
C ASP A 44 13.10 -12.59 -3.15
N ARG A 45 13.79 -11.59 -3.72
CA ARG A 45 13.13 -10.48 -4.44
C ARG A 45 12.45 -10.88 -5.74
N LYS A 46 13.02 -11.83 -6.50
CA LYS A 46 12.35 -12.36 -7.69
C LYS A 46 11.12 -13.19 -7.29
N ALA A 47 11.17 -13.91 -6.18
CA ALA A 47 10.01 -14.58 -5.61
C ALA A 47 8.95 -13.57 -5.16
N GLU A 48 9.34 -12.51 -4.47
CA GLU A 48 8.47 -11.41 -4.04
C GLU A 48 7.84 -10.65 -5.22
N ALA A 49 8.60 -10.36 -6.29
CA ALA A 49 8.10 -9.74 -7.51
C ALA A 49 7.12 -10.67 -8.26
N ARG A 50 7.44 -11.97 -8.37
CA ARG A 50 6.52 -12.97 -8.94
C ARG A 50 5.26 -13.11 -8.10
N GLU A 51 5.37 -13.06 -6.78
CA GLU A 51 4.24 -13.11 -5.87
C GLU A 51 3.41 -11.82 -5.97
N THR A 52 4.03 -10.66 -6.07
CA THR A 52 3.36 -9.37 -6.32
C THR A 52 2.61 -9.40 -7.65
N ALA A 53 3.25 -9.89 -8.71
CA ALA A 53 2.61 -10.08 -10.01
C ALA A 53 1.41 -11.03 -9.89
N ARG A 54 1.57 -12.19 -9.21
CA ARG A 54 0.45 -13.11 -8.91
C ARG A 54 -0.67 -12.46 -8.10
N ARG A 55 -0.36 -11.65 -7.08
CA ARG A 55 -1.35 -10.90 -6.29
C ARG A 55 -2.09 -9.89 -7.17
N HIS A 56 -1.37 -9.23 -8.08
CA HIS A 56 -1.93 -8.28 -9.03
C HIS A 56 -2.83 -8.95 -10.07
N THR A 57 -2.49 -10.15 -10.55
CA THR A 57 -3.33 -10.94 -11.48
C THR A 57 -4.49 -11.65 -10.80
N SER A 58 -4.36 -11.98 -9.51
CA SER A 58 -5.41 -12.63 -8.71
C SER A 58 -6.36 -11.66 -8.02
N ARG A 59 -6.20 -10.34 -8.26
CA ARG A 59 -7.19 -9.37 -7.82
C ARG A 59 -8.52 -9.66 -8.52
N ALA A 60 -9.59 -9.73 -7.75
CA ALA A 60 -10.93 -9.97 -8.27
C ALA A 60 -11.93 -9.39 -7.28
N LEU A 61 -13.04 -8.85 -7.79
CA LEU A 61 -14.19 -8.48 -6.98
C LEU A 61 -15.40 -9.15 -7.63
N HIS A 62 -16.02 -10.08 -6.90
CA HIS A 62 -17.26 -10.74 -7.28
C HIS A 62 -18.39 -10.07 -6.54
N VAL A 63 -19.41 -9.65 -7.29
CA VAL A 63 -20.64 -9.08 -6.75
C VAL A 63 -21.78 -9.91 -7.32
N TYR A 64 -22.56 -10.53 -6.45
CA TYR A 64 -23.72 -11.33 -6.83
C TYR A 64 -24.86 -11.09 -5.85
N GLN A 65 -26.08 -11.38 -6.28
CA GLN A 65 -27.26 -11.35 -5.43
C GLN A 65 -27.55 -12.77 -4.94
N ASP A 66 -27.81 -12.90 -3.65
CA ASP A 66 -28.23 -14.15 -3.04
C ASP A 66 -29.73 -14.40 -3.26
N GLU A 67 -30.23 -15.58 -2.88
CA GLU A 67 -31.64 -15.96 -3.03
C GLU A 67 -32.60 -15.00 -2.29
N ASP A 68 -32.15 -14.42 -1.18
CA ASP A 68 -32.90 -13.44 -0.38
C ASP A 68 -32.84 -12.00 -0.96
N GLY A 69 -32.23 -11.82 -2.14
CA GLY A 69 -32.06 -10.51 -2.80
C GLY A 69 -30.95 -9.64 -2.20
N MET A 70 -30.26 -10.13 -1.17
CA MET A 70 -29.11 -9.45 -0.56
C MET A 70 -27.91 -9.48 -1.50
N VAL A 71 -27.22 -8.35 -1.64
CA VAL A 71 -25.99 -8.27 -2.46
C VAL A 71 -24.79 -8.73 -1.65
N VAL A 72 -24.12 -9.78 -2.11
CA VAL A 72 -22.88 -10.29 -1.52
C VAL A 72 -21.69 -9.80 -2.34
N LEU A 73 -20.73 -9.18 -1.67
CA LEU A 73 -19.46 -8.73 -2.24
C LEU A 73 -18.31 -9.58 -1.69
N ARG A 74 -17.55 -10.23 -2.58
CA ARG A 74 -16.35 -10.99 -2.23
C ARG A 74 -15.21 -10.63 -3.15
N GLY A 75 -14.13 -10.07 -2.59
CA GLY A 75 -12.99 -9.68 -3.40
C GLY A 75 -11.64 -9.86 -2.72
N ARG A 76 -10.62 -10.03 -3.56
CA ARG A 76 -9.21 -9.92 -3.18
C ARG A 76 -8.67 -8.64 -3.81
N LEU A 77 -8.31 -7.69 -2.97
CA LEU A 77 -7.72 -6.43 -3.38
C LEU A 77 -6.20 -6.48 -3.19
N SER A 78 -5.48 -5.73 -4.01
CA SER A 78 -4.06 -5.47 -3.73
C SER A 78 -3.93 -4.63 -2.46
N PRO A 79 -2.81 -4.72 -1.71
CA PRO A 79 -2.66 -4.05 -0.41
C PRO A 79 -2.97 -2.56 -0.45
N GLU A 80 -2.59 -1.87 -1.53
CA GLU A 80 -2.77 -0.43 -1.69
C GLU A 80 -4.25 -0.05 -1.87
N VAL A 81 -4.99 -0.83 -2.67
CA VAL A 81 -6.43 -0.64 -2.88
C VAL A 81 -7.23 -1.08 -1.65
N GLY A 82 -6.80 -2.15 -0.98
CA GLY A 82 -7.40 -2.63 0.27
C GLY A 82 -7.26 -1.61 1.40
N ALA A 83 -6.08 -1.02 1.58
CA ALA A 83 -5.84 0.04 2.55
C ALA A 83 -6.76 1.26 2.29
N LEU A 84 -6.91 1.65 1.02
CA LEU A 84 -7.83 2.71 0.62
C LEU A 84 -9.28 2.40 0.98
N LEU A 85 -9.75 1.19 0.67
CA LEU A 85 -11.12 0.78 1.00
C LEU A 85 -11.36 0.80 2.52
N VAL A 86 -10.41 0.27 3.30
CA VAL A 86 -10.50 0.27 4.77
C VAL A 86 -10.57 1.68 5.33
N GLN A 87 -9.72 2.59 4.84
CA GLN A 87 -9.71 3.98 5.26
C GLN A 87 -11.00 4.72 4.86
N ALA A 88 -11.50 4.48 3.64
CA ALA A 88 -12.74 5.08 3.16
C ALA A 88 -13.94 4.64 4.00
N LEU A 89 -14.04 3.34 4.32
CA LEU A 89 -15.10 2.81 5.20
C LEU A 89 -15.01 3.41 6.61
N ALA A 90 -13.80 3.55 7.16
CA ALA A 90 -13.61 4.16 8.47
C ALA A 90 -14.05 5.63 8.50
N ALA A 91 -13.69 6.41 7.47
CA ALA A 91 -14.08 7.81 7.36
C ALA A 91 -15.59 8.00 7.14
N ALA A 92 -16.20 7.15 6.30
CA ALA A 92 -17.65 7.17 6.08
C ALA A 92 -18.42 6.81 7.36
N ARG A 93 -17.95 5.82 8.12
CA ARG A 93 -18.54 5.45 9.41
C ARG A 93 -18.46 6.58 10.42
N GLU A 94 -17.32 7.25 10.52
CA GLU A 94 -17.15 8.42 11.40
C GLU A 94 -18.13 9.55 11.02
N THR A 95 -18.31 9.78 9.73
CA THR A 95 -19.28 10.77 9.22
C THR A 95 -20.70 10.43 9.66
N LEU A 96 -21.13 9.17 9.51
CA LEU A 96 -22.45 8.70 9.95
C LEU A 96 -22.62 8.78 11.46
N TYR A 97 -21.57 8.47 12.23
CA TYR A 97 -21.58 8.60 13.68
C TYR A 97 -21.80 10.06 14.12
N GLN A 98 -21.08 11.00 13.50
CA GLN A 98 -21.23 12.44 13.76
C GLN A 98 -22.63 12.96 13.39
N GLN A 99 -23.20 12.49 12.28
CA GLN A 99 -24.56 12.85 11.86
C GLN A 99 -25.62 12.38 12.86
N ARG A 100 -25.56 11.11 13.31
CA ARG A 100 -26.47 10.60 14.34
C ARG A 100 -26.35 11.40 15.63
N ARG A 101 -25.12 11.65 16.07
CA ARG A 101 -24.85 12.43 17.27
C ARG A 101 -25.39 13.86 17.18
N ALA A 102 -25.28 14.53 16.03
CA ALA A 102 -25.83 15.86 15.83
C ALA A 102 -27.38 15.87 15.80
N SER A 103 -27.98 14.80 15.28
CA SER A 103 -29.44 14.60 15.30
C SER A 103 -29.98 14.38 16.71
N ASP A 104 -29.26 13.63 17.54
CA ASP A 104 -29.67 13.34 18.93
C ASP A 104 -29.66 14.59 19.82
N VAL A 105 -28.72 15.52 19.60
CA VAL A 105 -28.66 16.80 20.37
C VAL A 105 -29.80 17.75 19.98
N SER A 106 -30.37 17.64 18.78
CA SER A 106 -31.48 18.50 18.33
C SER A 106 -32.86 18.03 18.83
N ALA A 107 -32.95 16.89 19.52
CA ALA A 107 -34.20 16.22 19.89
C ALA A 107 -34.50 16.20 21.40
N GLU A 108 -34.01 17.17 22.20
CA GLU A 108 -34.40 17.31 23.63
C GLU A 108 -35.86 17.78 23.84
N THR A 109 -36.79 17.45 22.93
CA THR A 109 -38.24 17.71 23.13
C THR A 109 -39.14 16.55 22.65
N SER A 110 -38.67 15.30 22.68
CA SER A 110 -39.58 14.16 22.49
C SER A 110 -39.35 13.09 23.55
N LEU A 111 -40.31 13.04 24.48
CA LEU A 111 -40.50 12.01 25.49
C LEU A 111 -40.83 10.67 24.80
N GLY A 112 -40.02 9.66 25.08
CA GLY A 112 -40.41 8.25 25.07
C GLY A 112 -40.18 7.49 23.76
N GLY A 113 -39.36 6.43 23.86
CA GLY A 113 -39.57 5.22 23.07
C GLY A 113 -38.35 4.72 22.31
N VAL A 114 -37.85 3.56 22.76
CA VAL A 114 -36.91 2.66 22.09
C VAL A 114 -35.46 3.14 22.06
N SER A 115 -34.66 2.60 22.99
CA SER A 115 -33.21 2.54 22.87
C SER A 115 -32.89 1.90 21.52
N ALA A 116 -32.55 2.71 20.52
CA ALA A 116 -32.08 2.20 19.24
C ALA A 116 -30.89 1.29 19.53
N GLU A 117 -31.03 0.00 19.26
CA GLU A 117 -29.91 -0.93 19.36
C GLU A 117 -28.75 -0.35 18.57
N THR A 118 -27.60 -0.22 19.23
CA THR A 118 -26.42 0.34 18.57
C THR A 118 -26.06 -0.61 17.43
N PRO A 119 -26.08 -0.16 16.17
CA PRO A 119 -25.84 -1.04 15.03
C PRO A 119 -24.47 -1.69 15.17
N THR A 120 -24.40 -2.97 14.84
CA THR A 120 -23.15 -3.76 14.90
C THR A 120 -22.09 -3.16 13.98
N LEU A 121 -20.81 -3.48 14.23
CA LEU A 121 -19.71 -3.03 13.38
C LEU A 121 -19.90 -3.42 11.89
N ALA A 122 -20.47 -4.61 11.64
CA ALA A 122 -20.76 -5.09 10.29
C ALA A 122 -21.87 -4.27 9.62
N GLN A 123 -22.95 -3.94 10.35
CA GLN A 123 -24.00 -3.05 9.86
C GLN A 123 -23.47 -1.64 9.59
N GLN A 124 -22.64 -1.10 10.49
CA GLN A 124 -22.00 0.20 10.28
C GLN A 124 -21.08 0.21 9.05
N GLN A 125 -20.40 -0.89 8.76
CA GLN A 125 -19.60 -1.01 7.53
C GLN A 125 -20.48 -1.08 6.28
N ALA A 126 -21.63 -1.74 6.33
CA ALA A 126 -22.60 -1.76 5.24
C ALA A 126 -23.17 -0.35 4.99
N ASP A 127 -23.56 0.37 6.04
CA ASP A 127 -24.02 1.77 5.95
C ASP A 127 -22.93 2.68 5.37
N ALA A 128 -21.69 2.51 5.83
CA ALA A 128 -20.54 3.25 5.30
C ALA A 128 -20.31 2.99 3.81
N LEU A 129 -20.44 1.73 3.38
CA LEU A 129 -20.34 1.37 1.96
C LEU A 129 -21.46 2.01 1.13
N ALA A 130 -22.69 2.05 1.66
CA ALA A 130 -23.82 2.73 1.02
C ALA A 130 -23.53 4.23 0.84
N LEU A 131 -23.07 4.92 1.90
CA LEU A 131 -22.68 6.34 1.81
C LEU A 131 -21.60 6.59 0.75
N LEU A 132 -20.60 5.71 0.65
CA LEU A 132 -19.57 5.80 -0.39
C LEU A 132 -20.16 5.65 -1.80
N ALA A 133 -21.05 4.68 -2.00
CA ALA A 133 -21.71 4.46 -3.28
C ALA A 133 -22.60 5.64 -3.67
N GLU A 134 -23.43 6.15 -2.76
CA GLU A 134 -24.26 7.33 -2.97
C GLU A 134 -23.42 8.56 -3.32
N THR A 135 -22.34 8.80 -2.57
CA THR A 135 -21.44 9.92 -2.82
C THR A 135 -20.81 9.82 -4.22
N ALA A 136 -20.40 8.62 -4.63
CA ALA A 136 -19.82 8.38 -5.95
C ALA A 136 -20.84 8.56 -7.08
N LEU A 137 -22.08 8.11 -6.89
CA LEU A 137 -23.16 8.31 -7.86
C LEU A 137 -23.56 9.79 -7.97
N HIS A 138 -23.59 10.52 -6.85
CA HIS A 138 -23.98 11.92 -6.83
C HIS A 138 -22.91 12.85 -7.42
N ARG A 139 -21.63 12.58 -7.14
CA ARG A 139 -20.50 13.38 -7.65
C ARG A 139 -20.04 12.97 -9.04
N GLY A 140 -20.57 11.86 -9.57
CA GLY A 140 -20.09 11.23 -10.78
C GLY A 140 -18.79 10.44 -10.55
N MET A 141 -18.65 9.33 -11.28
CA MET A 141 -17.42 8.54 -11.28
C MET A 141 -16.40 9.14 -12.27
N ASP A 142 -16.06 10.42 -12.09
CA ASP A 142 -14.88 10.98 -12.75
C ASP A 142 -13.66 10.59 -11.91
N PRO A 143 -12.75 9.74 -12.41
CA PRO A 143 -11.54 9.41 -11.67
C PRO A 143 -10.67 10.63 -11.39
N GLY A 144 -10.92 11.80 -12.00
CA GLY A 144 -10.17 13.02 -11.76
C GLY A 144 -8.70 12.89 -12.18
N ALA A 145 -7.90 13.93 -11.91
CA ALA A 145 -6.46 13.84 -12.16
C ALA A 145 -5.83 12.80 -11.21
N PRO A 146 -5.02 11.83 -11.71
CA PRO A 146 -4.50 10.71 -10.93
C PRO A 146 -3.83 11.02 -9.57
N GLY A 147 -3.33 12.25 -9.40
CA GLY A 147 -2.64 12.73 -8.19
C GLY A 147 -3.51 13.46 -7.16
N GLU A 148 -4.83 13.56 -7.36
CA GLU A 148 -5.78 14.17 -6.40
C GLU A 148 -6.72 13.14 -5.75
N ARG A 149 -6.66 11.88 -6.21
CA ARG A 149 -7.64 10.82 -5.87
C ARG A 149 -7.54 10.33 -4.43
N TYR A 150 -6.32 10.17 -3.92
CA TYR A 150 -5.99 9.66 -2.58
C TYR A 150 -4.47 9.71 -2.36
N GLN A 151 -4.01 9.88 -1.12
CA GLN A 151 -2.58 9.87 -0.77
C GLN A 151 -2.28 8.63 0.07
N VAL A 152 -1.57 7.67 -0.52
CA VAL A 152 -0.94 6.56 0.22
C VAL A 152 0.51 6.93 0.44
N VAL A 153 0.94 6.99 1.70
CA VAL A 153 2.35 7.23 2.05
C VAL A 153 3.08 5.90 2.02
N VAL A 154 4.04 5.79 1.11
CA VAL A 154 4.95 4.65 1.04
C VAL A 154 6.35 5.16 1.37
N HIS A 155 6.93 4.63 2.43
CA HIS A 155 8.34 4.86 2.76
C HIS A 155 9.18 3.91 1.94
N VAL A 156 10.06 4.44 1.10
CA VAL A 156 10.90 3.65 0.19
C VAL A 156 12.35 4.10 0.34
N ASP A 157 13.24 3.15 0.60
CA ASP A 157 14.68 3.42 0.58
C ASP A 157 15.15 3.81 -0.83
N ALA A 158 15.85 4.94 -0.94
CA ALA A 158 16.27 5.51 -2.23
C ALA A 158 17.00 4.51 -3.16
N PRO A 159 17.92 3.64 -2.67
CA PRO A 159 18.56 2.65 -3.53
C PRO A 159 17.56 1.64 -4.11
N ALA A 160 16.60 1.16 -3.32
CA ALA A 160 15.59 0.19 -3.78
C ALA A 160 14.60 0.79 -4.80
N LEU A 161 14.37 2.10 -4.76
CA LEU A 161 13.59 2.80 -5.79
C LEU A 161 14.35 2.91 -7.11
N ALA A 162 15.65 3.24 -7.05
CA ALA A 162 16.49 3.48 -8.23
C ALA A 162 16.88 2.18 -8.96
N ASP A 163 17.18 1.13 -8.21
CA ASP A 163 17.56 -0.17 -8.75
C ASP A 163 16.80 -1.29 -8.00
N PRO A 164 15.99 -2.12 -8.69
CA PRO A 164 15.37 -3.30 -8.10
C PRO A 164 16.36 -4.22 -7.37
N GLU A 165 17.63 -4.20 -7.78
CA GLU A 165 18.70 -5.05 -7.26
C GLU A 165 19.44 -4.41 -6.05
N ALA A 166 19.22 -3.13 -5.75
CA ALA A 166 19.87 -2.43 -4.65
C ALA A 166 19.20 -2.68 -3.28
N PRO A 167 19.95 -2.71 -2.16
CA PRO A 167 19.41 -2.96 -0.83
C PRO A 167 18.43 -1.85 -0.40
N GLY A 168 17.31 -2.23 0.21
CA GLY A 168 16.36 -1.29 0.79
C GLY A 168 15.01 -1.93 1.11
N GLN A 169 14.21 -1.22 1.90
CA GLN A 169 12.85 -1.59 2.29
C GLN A 169 11.83 -0.67 1.62
N SER A 170 10.61 -1.18 1.48
CA SER A 170 9.45 -0.35 1.14
C SER A 170 8.28 -0.78 2.02
N VAL A 171 7.71 0.17 2.75
CA VAL A 171 6.63 -0.09 3.71
C VAL A 171 5.54 0.96 3.60
N LEU A 172 4.30 0.53 3.80
CA LEU A 172 3.18 1.42 4.06
C LEU A 172 3.29 2.04 5.45
N GLU A 173 2.48 3.06 5.72
CA GLU A 173 2.39 3.72 7.03
C GLU A 173 2.07 2.74 8.18
N ASP A 174 1.27 1.70 7.90
CA ASP A 174 0.93 0.64 8.85
C ASP A 174 2.02 -0.44 9.03
N GLY A 175 3.19 -0.25 8.39
CA GLY A 175 4.31 -1.19 8.43
C GLY A 175 4.21 -2.36 7.44
N THR A 176 3.14 -2.45 6.66
CA THR A 176 2.99 -3.50 5.64
C THR A 176 4.07 -3.37 4.58
N ARG A 177 4.83 -4.45 4.34
CA ARG A 177 5.85 -4.47 3.28
C ARG A 177 5.22 -4.39 1.89
N VAL A 178 5.81 -3.54 1.06
CA VAL A 178 5.48 -3.36 -0.35
C VAL A 178 6.71 -3.74 -1.16
N SER A 179 6.52 -4.40 -2.31
CA SER A 179 7.65 -4.75 -3.16
C SER A 179 8.22 -3.51 -3.86
N ALA A 180 9.49 -3.57 -4.26
CA ALA A 180 10.14 -2.48 -4.99
C ALA A 180 9.45 -2.18 -6.34
N GLU A 181 8.82 -3.19 -6.95
CA GLU A 181 8.06 -3.03 -8.20
C GLU A 181 6.76 -2.25 -7.99
N THR A 182 5.97 -2.60 -6.98
CA THR A 182 4.77 -1.83 -6.61
C THR A 182 5.16 -0.40 -6.22
N SER A 183 6.26 -0.23 -5.47
CA SER A 183 6.76 1.10 -5.08
C SER A 183 7.13 1.96 -6.29
N ARG A 184 7.79 1.39 -7.32
CA ARG A 184 8.07 2.09 -8.58
C ARG A 184 6.80 2.43 -9.36
N ARG A 185 5.83 1.52 -9.40
CA ARG A 185 4.53 1.76 -10.06
C ARG A 185 3.81 2.93 -9.41
N LEU A 186 3.74 2.96 -8.07
CA LEU A 186 3.15 4.05 -7.30
C LEU A 186 3.92 5.37 -7.53
N ALA A 187 5.25 5.32 -7.57
CA ALA A 187 6.09 6.50 -7.78
C ALA A 187 5.88 7.21 -9.13
N CYS A 188 5.36 6.52 -10.15
CA CYS A 188 5.18 7.07 -11.50
C CYS A 188 4.23 8.28 -11.56
N ASP A 189 3.27 8.37 -10.64
CA ASP A 189 2.33 9.50 -10.54
C ASP A 189 2.24 10.06 -9.11
N ALA A 190 3.27 9.81 -8.28
CA ALA A 190 3.26 10.25 -6.90
C ALA A 190 3.74 11.70 -6.73
N SER A 191 3.28 12.31 -5.62
CA SER A 191 4.09 13.34 -4.95
C SER A 191 5.11 12.64 -4.07
N ARG A 192 6.36 13.08 -4.10
CA ARG A 192 7.46 12.54 -3.31
C ARG A 192 8.02 13.62 -2.39
N VAL A 193 8.35 13.22 -1.17
CA VAL A 193 9.20 13.94 -0.22
C VAL A 193 10.46 13.10 -0.06
N VAL A 194 11.63 13.71 -0.26
CA VAL A 194 12.91 13.01 -0.10
C VAL A 194 13.43 13.32 1.31
N MET A 195 13.65 12.29 2.10
CA MET A 195 14.25 12.41 3.43
C MET A 195 15.65 11.80 3.42
N ARG A 196 16.67 12.59 3.73
CA ARG A 196 18.04 12.10 3.90
C ARG A 196 18.27 11.76 5.37
N HIS A 197 18.68 10.54 5.63
CA HIS A 197 19.05 10.07 6.95
C HIS A 197 20.57 10.07 7.11
N ALA A 198 21.04 10.37 8.32
CA ALA A 198 22.43 10.18 8.71
C ALA A 198 22.75 8.69 8.90
N PRO A 199 24.04 8.31 8.97
CA PRO A 199 24.44 6.91 9.16
C PRO A 199 23.90 6.24 10.44
N ASP A 200 23.56 7.01 11.46
CA ASP A 200 22.96 6.62 12.73
C ASP A 200 21.42 6.66 12.74
N GLY A 201 20.80 7.02 11.60
CA GLY A 201 19.36 6.88 11.36
C GLY A 201 18.51 8.11 11.67
N HIS A 202 19.08 9.21 12.18
CA HIS A 202 18.31 10.45 12.33
C HIS A 202 18.12 11.17 10.99
N VAL A 203 17.01 11.90 10.84
CA VAL A 203 16.71 12.69 9.64
C VAL A 203 17.58 13.94 9.63
N VAL A 204 18.35 14.12 8.56
CA VAL A 204 19.26 15.26 8.36
C VAL A 204 18.63 16.31 7.44
N GLU A 205 17.84 15.87 6.47
CA GLU A 205 17.23 16.76 5.49
C GLU A 205 15.86 16.23 5.08
N VAL A 206 14.88 17.12 5.00
CA VAL A 206 13.55 16.86 4.44
C VAL A 206 13.34 17.81 3.27
N GLY A 207 13.31 17.26 2.07
CA GLY A 207 13.06 18.03 0.86
C GLY A 207 11.61 18.49 0.74
N ALA A 208 11.36 19.51 -0.08
CA ALA A 208 10.01 19.94 -0.39
C ALA A 208 9.22 18.85 -1.13
N ARG A 209 7.91 18.82 -0.93
CA ARG A 209 6.99 17.96 -1.68
C ARG A 209 7.07 18.32 -3.16
N THR A 210 7.53 17.37 -3.99
CA THR A 210 7.67 17.52 -5.45
C THR A 210 6.92 16.41 -6.16
N ARG A 211 6.35 16.67 -7.35
CA ARG A 211 5.75 15.60 -8.17
C ARG A 211 6.81 14.91 -9.01
N THR A 212 6.74 13.58 -9.14
CA THR A 212 7.63 12.83 -10.03
C THR A 212 7.45 13.24 -11.49
N VAL A 213 6.20 13.48 -11.92
CA VAL A 213 5.87 13.99 -13.26
C VAL A 213 5.03 15.26 -13.14
N PRO A 214 5.56 16.44 -13.54
CA PRO A 214 4.80 17.70 -13.52
C PRO A 214 3.55 17.66 -14.42
N PRO A 215 2.49 18.44 -14.10
CA PRO A 215 1.23 18.43 -14.86
C PRO A 215 1.38 18.74 -16.35
N ALA A 216 2.30 19.64 -16.74
CA ALA A 216 2.57 19.95 -18.14
C ALA A 216 3.16 18.75 -18.90
N LEU A 217 4.15 18.07 -18.31
CA LEU A 217 4.75 16.86 -18.87
C LEU A 217 3.73 15.71 -18.95
N ARG A 218 2.87 15.56 -17.92
CA ARG A 218 1.81 14.54 -17.91
C ARG A 218 0.84 14.72 -19.06
N ARG A 219 0.37 15.94 -19.34
CA ARG A 219 -0.52 16.23 -20.48
C ARG A 219 0.14 15.87 -21.81
N ALA A 220 1.43 16.18 -21.97
CA ALA A 220 2.19 15.80 -23.16
C ALA A 220 2.32 14.27 -23.32
N LEU A 221 2.59 13.55 -22.23
CA LEU A 221 2.65 12.08 -22.21
C LEU A 221 1.28 11.45 -22.52
N GLN A 222 0.19 11.96 -21.95
CA GLN A 222 -1.16 11.47 -22.23
C GLN A 222 -1.55 11.65 -23.71
N HIS A 223 -1.25 12.82 -24.28
CA HIS A 223 -1.49 13.07 -25.71
C HIS A 223 -0.66 12.13 -26.61
N ARG A 224 0.62 11.91 -26.27
CA ARG A 224 1.52 11.06 -27.06
C ARG A 224 1.20 9.57 -26.93
N ASP A 225 1.00 9.10 -25.71
CA ASP A 225 0.98 7.67 -25.37
C ASP A 225 -0.43 7.11 -25.20
N ARG A 226 -1.48 7.96 -25.23
CA ARG A 226 -2.91 7.63 -25.03
C ARG A 226 -3.20 6.81 -23.77
N GLY A 227 -2.28 6.81 -22.81
CA GLY A 227 -2.35 6.00 -21.59
C GLY A 227 -0.99 5.89 -20.90
N CYS A 228 -0.96 5.29 -19.70
CA CYS A 228 0.29 5.04 -18.98
C CYS A 228 1.05 3.87 -19.64
N ARG A 229 2.32 4.08 -19.99
CA ARG A 229 3.20 3.05 -20.57
C ARG A 229 4.00 2.25 -19.53
N PHE A 230 3.82 2.54 -18.24
CA PHE A 230 4.49 1.78 -17.19
C PHE A 230 4.04 0.30 -17.24
N PRO A 231 4.97 -0.67 -17.13
CA PRO A 231 4.62 -2.09 -17.17
C PRO A 231 3.49 -2.44 -16.19
N GLY A 232 2.38 -2.96 -16.72
CA GLY A 232 1.21 -3.37 -15.93
C GLY A 232 0.22 -2.25 -15.54
N CYS A 233 0.38 -1.03 -16.06
CA CYS A 233 -0.47 0.12 -15.72
C CYS A 233 -1.54 0.46 -16.79
N GLY A 234 -1.58 -0.28 -17.90
CA GLY A 234 -2.47 -0.06 -19.06
C GLY A 234 -3.38 -1.25 -19.40
N LEU A 235 -3.64 -2.13 -18.43
CA LEU A 235 -4.62 -3.22 -18.50
C LEU A 235 -5.61 -3.08 -17.33
#